data_AF-A0A812RA88-F1
#
_entry.id   AF-A0A812RA88-F1
#
_cell.length_a   1.000
_cell.length_b   1.000
_cell.length_c   1.000
_cell.angle_alpha   90.00
_cell.angle_beta   90.00
_cell.angle_gamma   90.00
#
_symmetry.space_group_name_H-M   'P 1'
#
loop_
_entity.id
_entity.type
_entity.pdbx_description
1 polymer ?
#
loop_
_entity_poly.entity_id
_entity_poly.type
_entity_poly.pdbx_seq_one_letter_code
_entity_poly.pdbx_strand_id
1 'polypeptide(L)'
;MARVAQEIGAEMVLLLGDNFYSHGVQTEHSPRFHETFEDVYCRDLPELPFWVVAGNHDHRGNVTAQLAYSHDSKRWNYPSPYYNLTYEWK
;
A
#
# COMPACT_ATOMS: atom_id res chain seq x y z
N MET A 1 -8.78 5.61 -10.69
CA MET A 1 -7.88 4.47 -11.01
C MET A 1 -8.65 3.24 -11.47
N ALA A 2 -9.80 2.90 -10.88
CA ALA A 2 -10.58 1.71 -11.22
C ALA A 2 -10.90 1.51 -12.71
N ARG A 3 -11.40 2.55 -13.41
CA ARG A 3 -11.64 2.46 -14.86
C ARG A 3 -10.41 2.00 -15.64
N VAL A 4 -9.26 2.63 -15.39
CA VAL A 4 -8.01 2.31 -16.11
C VAL A 4 -7.53 0.92 -15.73
N ALA A 5 -7.58 0.55 -14.45
CA ALA A 5 -7.21 -0.78 -13.99
C ALA A 5 -8.03 -1.88 -14.69
N GLN A 6 -9.33 -1.64 -14.87
CA GLN A 6 -10.20 -2.54 -15.63
C GLN A 6 -9.84 -2.59 -17.12
N GLU A 7 -9.61 -1.42 -17.75
CA GLU A 7 -9.28 -1.32 -19.17
C GLU A 7 -7.97 -2.04 -19.54
N ILE A 8 -6.97 -2.02 -18.65
CA ILE A 8 -5.66 -2.65 -18.89
C ILE A 8 -5.55 -4.06 -18.32
N GLY A 9 -6.58 -4.55 -17.61
CA GLY A 9 -6.52 -5.83 -16.90
C GLY A 9 -5.42 -5.85 -15.84
N ALA A 10 -5.35 -4.81 -15.01
CA ALA A 10 -4.32 -4.70 -13.98
C ALA A 10 -4.40 -5.88 -13.00
N GLU A 11 -3.26 -6.50 -12.69
CA GLU A 11 -3.17 -7.61 -11.75
C GLU A 11 -2.66 -7.19 -10.36
N MET A 12 -2.07 -5.99 -10.25
CA MET A 12 -1.54 -5.44 -9.00
C MET A 12 -1.37 -3.92 -9.08
N VAL A 13 -1.13 -3.30 -7.93
CA VAL A 13 -0.72 -1.89 -7.82
C VAL A 13 0.62 -1.81 -7.08
N LEU A 14 1.54 -0.98 -7.58
CA LEU A 14 2.79 -0.67 -6.90
C LEU A 14 2.70 0.72 -6.25
N LEU A 15 2.81 0.81 -4.93
CA LEU A 15 2.93 2.07 -4.20
C LEU A 15 4.41 2.42 -4.08
N LEU A 16 4.82 3.47 -4.78
CA LEU A 16 6.22 3.84 -4.98
C LEU A 16 6.81 4.74 -3.88
N GLY A 17 6.18 4.76 -2.70
CA GLY A 17 6.59 5.56 -1.56
C GLY A 17 5.82 6.88 -1.41
N ASP A 18 6.12 7.56 -0.32
CA ASP A 18 5.38 8.71 0.22
C ASP A 18 3.90 8.39 0.40
N ASN A 19 3.66 7.21 0.99
CA ASN A 19 2.33 6.65 1.20
C ASN A 19 1.49 7.55 2.12
N PHE A 20 2.15 8.20 3.09
CA PHE A 20 1.49 8.96 4.15
C PHE A 20 2.14 10.33 4.41
N TYR A 21 1.81 11.34 3.60
CA TYR A 21 2.26 12.72 3.82
C TYR A 21 1.75 13.32 5.14
N SER A 22 2.51 14.17 5.84
CA SER A 22 3.90 14.58 5.60
C SER A 22 4.91 13.91 6.55
N HIS A 23 4.44 13.12 7.51
CA HIS A 23 5.28 12.50 8.56
C HIS A 23 4.92 11.03 8.82
N GLY A 24 4.49 10.32 7.79
CA GLY A 24 4.15 8.91 7.88
C GLY A 24 3.00 8.64 8.85
N VAL A 25 2.99 7.41 9.38
CA VAL A 25 2.12 6.98 10.49
C VAL A 25 2.98 6.66 11.70
N GLN A 26 2.41 6.66 12.90
CA GLN A 26 3.15 6.34 14.13
C GLN A 26 2.94 4.89 14.60
N THR A 27 1.77 4.33 14.29
CA THR A 27 1.35 2.97 14.65
C THR A 27 0.58 2.34 13.50
N GLU A 28 0.53 1.01 13.48
CA GLU A 28 -0.25 0.18 12.55
C GLU A 28 -1.76 0.45 12.66
N HIS A 29 -2.22 0.90 13.83
CA HIS A 29 -3.61 1.30 14.07
C HIS A 29 -3.91 2.76 13.71
N SER A 30 -3.02 3.43 12.96
CA SER A 30 -3.27 4.81 12.55
C SER A 30 -4.55 4.90 11.70
N PRO A 31 -5.48 5.81 12.00
CA PRO A 31 -6.70 5.97 11.21
C PRO A 31 -6.40 6.35 9.75
N ARG A 32 -5.19 6.86 9.50
CA ARG A 32 -4.70 7.24 8.18
C ARG A 32 -4.70 6.08 7.18
N PHE A 33 -4.49 4.84 7.62
CA PHE A 33 -4.62 3.69 6.72
C PHE A 33 -6.03 3.62 6.11
N HIS A 34 -7.06 3.90 6.90
CA HIS A 34 -8.42 3.98 6.37
C HIS A 34 -8.65 5.25 5.56
N GLU A 35 -8.38 6.40 6.18
CA GLU A 35 -8.71 7.73 5.62
C GLU A 35 -8.02 8.00 4.28
N THR A 36 -6.80 7.49 4.07
CA THR A 36 -6.01 7.82 2.88
C THR A 36 -5.67 6.63 1.99
N PHE A 37 -5.98 5.40 2.41
CA PHE A 37 -5.73 4.19 1.62
C PHE A 37 -6.99 3.33 1.42
N GLU A 38 -7.53 2.72 2.49
CA GLU A 38 -8.63 1.74 2.35
C GLU A 38 -9.90 2.36 1.76
N ASP A 39 -10.34 3.50 2.31
CA ASP A 39 -11.59 4.13 1.90
C ASP A 39 -11.48 4.81 0.53
N VAL A 40 -10.25 5.12 0.09
CA VAL A 40 -9.96 5.81 -1.16
C VAL A 40 -9.80 4.83 -2.32
N TYR A 41 -9.04 3.75 -2.14
CA TYR A 41 -8.67 2.86 -3.25
C TYR A 41 -9.37 1.50 -3.17
N CYS A 42 -9.53 0.94 -1.99
CA CYS A 42 -9.93 -0.46 -1.85
C CYS A 42 -11.42 -0.69 -2.08
N ARG A 43 -12.25 0.36 -2.05
CA ARG A 43 -13.64 0.28 -2.51
C ARG A 43 -13.74 0.03 -4.01
N ASP A 44 -12.92 0.73 -4.80
CA ASP A 44 -13.02 0.72 -6.26
C ASP A 44 -12.04 -0.28 -6.92
N LEU A 45 -11.04 -0.75 -6.16
CA LEU A 45 -10.06 -1.77 -6.57
C LEU A 45 -10.02 -2.94 -5.56
N PRO A 46 -11.16 -3.59 -5.26
CA PRO A 46 -11.26 -4.52 -4.13
C PRO A 46 -10.41 -5.79 -4.28
N GLU A 47 -10.12 -6.21 -5.52
CA GLU A 47 -9.41 -7.46 -5.81
C GLU A 47 -7.90 -7.28 -6.04
N LEU A 48 -7.41 -6.05 -6.17
CA LEU A 48 -5.99 -5.83 -6.49
C LEU A 48 -5.11 -5.80 -5.23
N PRO A 49 -4.03 -6.59 -5.19
CA PRO A 49 -3.00 -6.44 -4.17
C PRO A 49 -2.18 -5.17 -4.42
N PHE A 50 -1.89 -4.44 -3.34
CA PHE A 50 -1.00 -3.29 -3.32
C PHE A 50 0.35 -3.69 -2.74
N TRP A 51 1.42 -3.51 -3.50
CA TRP A 51 2.79 -3.77 -3.10
C TRP A 51 3.48 -2.48 -2.79
N VAL A 52 4.05 -2.37 -1.60
CA VAL A 52 4.43 -1.08 -1.03
C VAL A 52 5.93 -0.98 -0.83
N VAL A 53 6.49 0.17 -1.18
CA VAL A 53 7.78 0.63 -0.66
C VAL A 53 7.60 1.96 0.08
N ALA A 54 8.52 2.29 0.99
CA ALA A 54 8.50 3.54 1.74
C ALA A 54 9.25 4.65 0.98
N GLY A 55 8.70 5.87 1.05
CA GLY A 55 9.36 7.10 0.61
C GLY A 55 9.92 7.92 1.76
N ASN A 56 10.44 9.11 1.47
CA ASN A 56 11.05 9.97 2.48
C ASN A 56 10.06 10.46 3.54
N HIS A 57 8.79 10.71 3.19
CA HIS A 57 7.77 11.13 4.14
C HIS A 57 7.37 10.00 5.10
N ASP A 58 7.39 8.76 4.62
CA ASP A 58 7.13 7.57 5.44
C ASP A 58 8.23 7.38 6.48
N HIS A 59 9.49 7.57 6.08
CA HIS A 59 10.66 7.51 6.96
C HIS A 59 10.71 8.61 8.03
N ARG A 60 9.92 9.69 7.89
CA ARG A 60 9.75 10.69 8.97
C ARG A 60 8.81 10.21 10.09
N GLY A 61 8.05 9.15 9.82
CA GLY A 61 7.22 8.45 10.81
C GLY A 61 7.81 7.09 11.16
N ASN A 62 6.92 6.11 11.32
CA ASN A 62 7.25 4.73 11.67
C ASN A 62 6.99 3.80 10.47
N VAL A 63 8.04 3.47 9.71
CA VAL A 63 7.94 2.49 8.60
C VAL A 63 7.64 1.09 9.12
N THR A 64 8.08 0.74 10.33
CA THR A 64 7.74 -0.56 10.95
C THR A 64 6.24 -0.70 11.18
N ALA A 65 5.52 0.37 11.47
CA ALA A 65 4.05 0.36 11.53
C ALA A 65 3.42 0.06 10.15
N GLN A 66 4.00 0.58 9.06
CA GLN A 66 3.55 0.24 7.70
C GLN A 66 3.83 -1.22 7.34
N LEU A 67 4.96 -1.78 7.78
CA LEU A 67 5.23 -3.22 7.63
C LEU A 67 4.20 -4.05 8.41
N ALA A 68 3.97 -3.69 9.68
CA ALA A 68 3.05 -4.40 10.57
C ALA A 68 1.59 -4.35 10.09
N TYR A 69 1.17 -3.26 9.44
CA TYR A 69 -0.18 -3.15 8.85
C TYR A 69 -0.48 -4.22 7.79
N SER A 70 0.55 -4.86 7.21
CA SER A 70 0.37 -6.03 6.32
C SER A 70 -0.34 -7.21 7.01
N HIS A 71 -0.34 -7.27 8.34
CA HIS A 71 -1.10 -8.27 9.10
C HIS A 71 -2.59 -7.93 9.21
N ASP A 72 -2.93 -6.64 9.16
CA ASP A 72 -4.31 -6.14 9.33
C ASP A 72 -5.05 -6.07 7.98
N SER A 73 -4.35 -5.76 6.89
CA SER A 73 -4.93 -5.64 5.56
C SER A 73 -4.30 -6.61 4.56
N LYS A 74 -5.10 -7.58 4.08
CA LYS A 74 -4.69 -8.51 3.01
C LYS A 74 -4.34 -7.83 1.69
N ARG A 75 -4.76 -6.57 1.51
CA ARG A 75 -4.49 -5.76 0.32
C ARG A 75 -3.15 -5.04 0.42
N TRP A 76 -2.70 -4.73 1.63
CA TRP A 76 -1.44 -4.04 1.87
C TRP A 76 -0.30 -5.05 2.03
N ASN A 77 0.55 -5.16 1.02
CA ASN A 77 1.65 -6.10 0.99
C ASN A 77 2.98 -5.35 1.13
N TYR A 78 3.49 -5.30 2.37
CA TYR A 78 4.80 -4.71 2.69
C TYR A 78 5.60 -5.65 3.62
N PRO A 79 6.26 -6.70 3.10
CA PRO A 79 6.85 -7.76 3.93
C PRO A 79 8.18 -7.36 4.60
N SER A 80 8.95 -6.47 3.99
CA SER A 80 10.23 -5.98 4.51
C SER A 80 10.59 -4.64 3.85
N PRO A 81 11.51 -3.83 4.42
CA PRO A 81 11.86 -2.53 3.86
C PRO A 81 12.30 -2.57 2.39
N TYR A 82 12.90 -3.69 1.98
CA TYR A 82 13.23 -4.06 0.61
C TYR A 82 12.89 -5.53 0.41
N TYR A 83 12.37 -5.90 -0.75
CA TYR A 83 11.99 -7.28 -1.07
C TYR A 83 12.01 -7.52 -2.58
N ASN A 84 12.05 -8.79 -2.96
CA ASN A 84 11.86 -9.23 -4.34
C ASN A 84 10.40 -9.65 -4.53
N LEU A 85 9.81 -9.24 -5.64
CA LEU A 85 8.52 -9.73 -6.10
C LEU A 85 8.73 -10.49 -7.42
N THR A 86 8.46 -11.79 -7.41
CA THR A 86 8.48 -12.63 -8.61
C THR A 86 7.05 -12.85 -9.06
N TYR A 87 6.76 -12.59 -10.35
CA TYR A 87 5.42 -12.75 -10.92
C TYR A 87 5.49 -13.35 -12.32
N GLU A 88 4.55 -14.24 -12.62
CA GLU A 88 4.34 -14.77 -13.97
C GLU A 88 3.07 -14.14 -14.53
N TRP A 89 3.22 -13.34 -15.58
CA TRP A 89 2.11 -12.72 -16.28
C TRP A 89 1.35 -13.78 -17.07
N LYS A 90 0.02 -13.71 -17.06
CA LYS A 90 -0.84 -14.59 -17.88
C LYS A 90 -1.10 -14.01 -19.26
#